data_AF-A0A2M7UW19-F1
#
_entry.id   AF-A0A2M7UW19-F1
#
_cell.length_a   1.000
_cell.length_b   1.000
_cell.length_c   1.000
_cell.angle_alpha   90.00
_cell.angle_beta   90.00
_cell.angle_gamma   90.00
#
_symmetry.space_group_name_H-M   'P 1'
#
loop_
_entity.id
_entity.type
_entity.pdbx_description
1 polymer ?
#
loop_
_entity_poly.entity_id
_entity_poly.type
_entity_poly.pdbx_seq_one_letter_code
_entity_poly.pdbx_strand_id
1 'polypeptide(L)'
;KNKALVVENKLQAKKLKKFNKMGVVAQTTQDFNRVNEILKILEKRAKDFQWLNTLCPEVTSRQKELSQILKKTDGILVIGSHSSANTKRLAEIAKKAKGEVFWVNSLADLKKQKLKNVLTLGVVSGTSAPNWEIKKIKKWLGAKQK
;
A
#
# COMPACT_ATOMS: atom_id res chain seq x y z
N LYS A 1 -7.98 28.54 21.34
CA LYS A 1 -7.03 27.41 21.15
C LYS A 1 -7.53 26.54 20.00
N ASN A 2 -6.80 26.45 18.89
CA ASN A 2 -7.13 25.52 17.80
C ASN A 2 -6.87 24.09 18.29
N LYS A 3 -7.93 23.29 18.44
CA LYS A 3 -7.84 21.90 18.88
C LYS A 3 -7.69 21.01 17.64
N ALA A 4 -6.52 20.41 17.46
CA ALA A 4 -6.31 19.35 16.47
C ALA A 4 -6.54 17.99 17.14
N LEU A 5 -7.14 17.04 16.40
CA LEU A 5 -7.37 15.67 16.85
C LEU A 5 -6.79 14.72 15.80
N VAL A 6 -6.07 13.69 16.26
CA VAL A 6 -5.58 12.62 15.38
C VAL A 6 -6.60 11.49 15.36
N VAL A 7 -6.94 11.01 14.17
CA VAL A 7 -7.90 9.92 13.96
C VAL A 7 -7.25 8.86 13.09
N GLU A 8 -7.00 7.69 13.66
CA GLU A 8 -6.27 6.62 12.97
C GLU A 8 -7.20 5.58 12.34
N ASN A 9 -8.42 5.44 12.86
CA ASN A 9 -9.32 4.37 12.46
C ASN A 9 -10.80 4.74 12.57
N LYS A 10 -11.65 3.90 11.97
CA LYS A 10 -13.11 4.10 11.93
C LYS A 10 -13.75 4.16 13.32
N LEU A 11 -13.22 3.42 14.30
CA LEU A 11 -13.76 3.39 15.66
C LEU A 11 -13.52 4.73 16.36
N GLN A 12 -12.32 5.30 16.24
CA GLN A 12 -12.02 6.63 16.74
C GLN A 12 -12.91 7.69 16.06
N ALA A 13 -13.05 7.63 14.73
CA ALA A 13 -13.91 8.54 13.98
C ALA A 13 -15.38 8.51 14.46
N LYS A 14 -15.91 7.31 14.75
CA LYS A 14 -17.27 7.11 15.29
C LYS A 14 -17.44 7.61 16.73
N LYS A 15 -16.37 7.67 17.53
CA LYS A 15 -16.41 8.14 18.92
C LYS A 15 -16.34 9.66 19.05
N LEU A 16 -16.02 10.37 17.97
CA LEU A 16 -15.96 11.83 17.99
C LEU A 16 -17.35 12.44 18.21
N LYS A 17 -17.41 13.47 19.05
CA LYS A 17 -18.60 14.32 19.18
C LYS A 17 -18.92 15.02 17.85
N LYS A 18 -20.13 15.56 17.72
CA LYS A 18 -20.47 16.40 16.57
C LYS A 18 -19.78 17.77 16.68
N PHE A 19 -19.40 18.33 15.54
CA PHE A 19 -18.78 19.64 15.42
C PHE A 19 -19.58 20.55 14.50
N ASN A 20 -19.52 21.87 14.71
CA ASN A 20 -20.17 22.81 13.79
C ASN A 20 -19.35 22.97 12.51
N LYS A 21 -18.02 23.15 12.66
CA LYS A 21 -17.04 23.25 11.58
C LYS A 21 -15.92 22.22 11.78
N MET A 22 -15.51 21.54 10.72
CA MET A 22 -14.43 20.55 10.75
C MET A 22 -13.59 20.65 9.48
N GLY A 23 -12.27 20.89 9.65
CA GLY A 23 -11.28 20.75 8.59
C GLY A 23 -10.49 19.45 8.78
N VAL A 24 -10.29 18.70 7.71
CA VAL A 24 -9.56 17.42 7.74
C VAL A 24 -8.43 17.42 6.71
N VAL A 25 -7.27 16.92 7.13
CA VAL A 25 -6.08 16.63 6.31
C VAL A 25 -5.66 15.18 6.56
N ALA A 26 -4.93 14.56 5.63
CA ALA A 26 -4.30 13.26 5.87
C ALA A 26 -2.78 13.33 5.80
N GLN A 27 -2.15 12.40 6.50
CA GLN A 27 -0.75 12.13 6.30
C GLN A 27 -0.50 11.63 4.86
N THR A 28 0.55 12.15 4.23
CA THR A 28 0.86 11.99 2.80
C THR A 28 0.92 10.54 2.30
N THR A 29 1.33 9.60 3.16
CA THR A 29 1.55 8.18 2.83
C THR A 29 0.35 7.27 3.08
N GLN A 30 -0.79 7.83 3.52
CA GLN A 30 -1.96 7.03 3.85
C GLN A 30 -2.62 6.44 2.59
N ASP A 31 -3.29 5.30 2.79
CA ASP A 31 -4.07 4.67 1.73
C ASP A 31 -5.37 5.43 1.50
N PHE A 32 -5.64 5.73 0.22
CA PHE A 32 -6.79 6.54 -0.18
C PHE A 32 -8.11 5.90 0.25
N ASN A 33 -8.24 4.58 0.15
CA ASN A 33 -9.49 3.88 0.51
C ASN A 33 -9.75 4.00 2.02
N ARG A 34 -8.74 3.76 2.86
CA ARG A 34 -8.85 3.91 4.32
C ARG A 34 -9.21 5.34 4.71
N VAL A 35 -8.58 6.33 4.07
CA VAL A 35 -8.89 7.76 4.31
C VAL A 35 -10.34 8.03 3.92
N ASN A 36 -10.77 7.62 2.74
CA ASN A 36 -12.13 7.81 2.25
C ASN A 36 -13.18 7.18 3.19
N GLU A 37 -12.91 5.99 3.73
CA GLU A 37 -13.80 5.37 4.70
C GLU A 37 -13.93 6.16 6.02
N ILE A 38 -12.86 6.80 6.47
CA ILE A 38 -12.87 7.67 7.64
C ILE A 38 -13.60 8.98 7.33
N LEU A 39 -13.34 9.59 6.16
CA LEU A 39 -13.99 10.82 5.73
C LEU A 39 -15.52 10.67 5.69
N LYS A 40 -16.04 9.57 5.15
CA LYS A 40 -17.49 9.26 5.16
C LYS A 40 -18.12 9.22 6.54
N ILE A 41 -17.34 8.90 7.58
CA ILE A 41 -17.81 8.91 8.97
C ILE A 41 -17.74 10.34 9.54
N LEU A 42 -16.67 11.06 9.25
CA LEU A 42 -16.43 12.42 9.75
C LEU A 42 -17.37 13.46 9.14
N GLU A 43 -17.71 13.31 7.87
CA GLU A 43 -18.68 14.15 7.16
C GLU A 43 -20.04 14.15 7.88
N LYS A 44 -20.50 12.98 8.35
CA LYS A 44 -21.73 12.84 9.13
C LYS A 44 -21.64 13.42 10.56
N ARG A 45 -20.46 13.84 10.99
CA ARG A 45 -20.17 14.37 12.33
C ARG A 45 -19.98 15.89 12.32
N ALA A 46 -20.05 16.55 11.17
CA ALA A 46 -19.94 18.01 11.07
C ALA A 46 -21.10 18.61 10.26
N LYS A 47 -21.49 19.86 10.57
CA LYS A 47 -22.43 20.61 9.72
C LYS A 47 -21.73 21.25 8.52
N ASP A 48 -20.55 21.81 8.77
CA ASP A 48 -19.66 22.39 7.77
C ASP A 48 -18.35 21.57 7.77
N PHE A 49 -18.17 20.78 6.72
CA PHE A 49 -17.08 19.82 6.57
C PHE A 49 -16.20 20.22 5.39
N GLN A 50 -14.90 20.37 5.64
CA GLN A 50 -13.90 20.63 4.61
C GLN A 50 -12.81 19.58 4.65
N TRP A 51 -12.52 18.99 3.49
CA TRP A 51 -11.44 18.05 3.30
C TRP A 51 -10.41 18.64 2.34
N LEU A 52 -9.18 18.77 2.82
CA LEU A 52 -8.03 19.10 1.99
C LEU A 52 -7.23 17.82 1.74
N ASN A 53 -7.23 17.38 0.48
CA ASN A 53 -6.47 16.20 0.09
C ASN A 53 -4.97 16.49 0.10
N THR A 54 -4.29 16.07 1.18
CA THR A 54 -2.85 16.18 1.36
C THR A 54 -2.12 14.85 1.10
N LEU A 55 -2.78 13.90 0.43
CA LEU A 55 -2.14 12.63 0.02
C LEU A 55 -1.14 12.88 -1.10
N CYS A 56 -0.02 12.16 -1.06
CA CYS A 56 0.99 12.20 -2.12
C CYS A 56 0.46 11.46 -3.37
N PRO A 57 0.39 12.13 -4.54
CA PRO A 57 -0.12 11.53 -5.78
C PRO A 57 0.67 10.28 -6.19
N GLU A 58 1.99 10.28 -6.01
CA GLU A 58 2.89 9.18 -6.36
C GLU A 58 2.59 7.93 -5.53
N VAL A 59 2.27 8.10 -4.25
CA VAL A 59 1.88 6.98 -3.37
C VAL A 59 0.55 6.40 -3.83
N THR A 60 -0.40 7.27 -4.21
CA THR A 60 -1.73 6.85 -4.68
C THR A 60 -1.64 6.12 -6.02
N SER A 61 -0.81 6.60 -6.95
CA SER A 61 -0.56 5.92 -8.24
C SER A 61 0.00 4.52 -8.04
N ARG A 62 1.03 4.37 -7.18
CA ARG A 62 1.64 3.06 -6.89
C ARG A 62 0.67 2.07 -6.26
N GLN A 63 -0.21 2.53 -5.37
CA GLN A 63 -1.25 1.68 -4.78
C GLN A 63 -2.29 1.23 -5.82
N LYS A 64 -2.65 2.12 -6.76
CA LYS A 64 -3.56 1.81 -7.87
C LYS A 64 -2.93 0.80 -8.83
N GLU A 65 -1.66 1.01 -9.21
CA GLU A 65 -0.89 0.07 -10.04
C GLU A 65 -0.78 -1.30 -9.38
N LEU A 66 -0.41 -1.35 -8.09
CA LEU A 66 -0.37 -2.61 -7.34
C LEU A 66 -1.74 -3.30 -7.34
N SER A 67 -2.83 -2.55 -7.15
CA SER A 67 -4.20 -3.10 -7.19
C SER A 67 -4.56 -3.67 -8.57
N GLN A 68 -4.09 -3.08 -9.66
CA GLN A 68 -4.30 -3.59 -11.01
C GLN A 68 -3.47 -4.85 -11.28
N ILE A 69 -2.21 -4.88 -10.83
CA ILE A 69 -1.34 -6.07 -10.92
C ILE A 69 -1.97 -7.24 -10.17
N LEU A 70 -2.42 -7.00 -8.93
CA LEU A 70 -3.08 -7.99 -8.09
C LEU A 70 -4.29 -8.65 -8.76
N LYS A 71 -5.05 -7.94 -9.61
CA LYS A 71 -6.20 -8.54 -10.31
C LYS A 71 -5.80 -9.52 -11.43
N LYS A 72 -4.58 -9.44 -11.93
CA LYS A 72 -4.10 -10.16 -13.12
C LYS A 72 -3.05 -11.22 -12.81
N THR A 73 -2.72 -11.44 -11.54
CA THR A 73 -1.61 -12.32 -11.13
C THR A 73 -2.07 -13.33 -10.08
N ASP A 74 -1.48 -14.52 -10.08
CA ASP A 74 -1.74 -15.57 -9.09
C ASP A 74 -0.94 -15.35 -7.81
N GLY A 75 0.27 -14.78 -7.93
CA GLY A 75 1.12 -14.41 -6.83
C GLY A 75 1.78 -13.04 -7.02
N ILE A 76 2.30 -12.47 -5.93
CA ILE A 76 3.07 -11.22 -5.95
C ILE A 76 4.46 -11.43 -5.36
N LEU A 77 5.48 -10.96 -6.07
CA LEU A 77 6.84 -10.81 -5.57
C LEU A 77 7.07 -9.34 -5.18
N VAL A 78 7.35 -9.11 -3.90
CA VAL A 78 7.75 -7.83 -3.33
C VAL A 78 9.27 -7.82 -3.15
N ILE A 79 9.95 -6.87 -3.79
CA ILE A 79 11.40 -6.70 -3.74
C ILE A 79 11.75 -5.51 -2.84
N GLY A 80 12.54 -5.74 -1.80
CA GLY A 80 13.15 -4.68 -0.99
C GLY A 80 13.24 -5.04 0.49
N SER A 81 13.97 -4.23 1.26
CA SER A 81 14.23 -4.52 2.68
C SER A 81 12.97 -4.56 3.55
N HIS A 82 12.94 -5.51 4.50
CA HIS A 82 11.98 -5.54 5.62
C HIS A 82 12.05 -4.29 6.51
N SER A 83 13.16 -3.56 6.56
CA SER A 83 13.25 -2.30 7.31
C SER A 83 12.54 -1.14 6.59
N SER A 84 12.27 -1.24 5.29
CA SER A 84 11.63 -0.17 4.51
C SER A 84 10.13 -0.10 4.77
N ALA A 85 9.66 1.05 5.27
CA ALA A 85 8.24 1.32 5.49
C ALA A 85 7.41 1.20 4.20
N ASN A 86 7.95 1.65 3.06
CA ASN A 86 7.26 1.55 1.79
C ASN A 86 7.16 0.10 1.31
N THR A 87 8.23 -0.69 1.44
CA THR A 87 8.19 -2.12 1.07
C THR A 87 7.23 -2.89 1.98
N LYS A 88 7.26 -2.63 3.30
CA LYS A 88 6.27 -3.13 4.27
C LYS A 88 4.85 -2.85 3.81
N ARG A 89 4.59 -1.60 3.43
CA ARG A 89 3.25 -1.20 3.00
C ARG A 89 2.77 -1.94 1.75
N LEU A 90 3.64 -2.07 0.74
CA LEU A 90 3.31 -2.83 -0.48
C LEU A 90 3.00 -4.31 -0.16
N ALA A 91 3.81 -4.93 0.71
CA ALA A 91 3.59 -6.31 1.13
C ALA A 91 2.29 -6.49 1.93
N GLU A 92 1.94 -5.56 2.82
CA GLU A 92 0.66 -5.58 3.54
C GLU A 92 -0.54 -5.49 2.59
N ILE A 93 -0.47 -4.58 1.62
CA ILE A 93 -1.54 -4.42 0.62
C ILE A 93 -1.66 -5.69 -0.21
N ALA A 94 -0.53 -6.25 -0.68
CA ALA A 94 -0.53 -7.49 -1.45
C ALA A 94 -1.10 -8.67 -0.64
N LYS A 95 -0.69 -8.84 0.63
CA LYS A 95 -1.18 -9.92 1.51
C LYS A 95 -2.67 -9.81 1.81
N LYS A 96 -3.22 -8.60 1.89
CA LYS A 96 -4.66 -8.40 2.07
C LYS A 96 -5.47 -8.78 0.84
N ALA A 97 -4.87 -8.67 -0.34
CA ALA A 97 -5.54 -8.92 -1.62
C ALA A 97 -5.30 -10.32 -2.19
N LYS A 98 -4.18 -10.97 -1.83
CA LYS A 98 -3.75 -12.28 -2.34
C LYS A 98 -3.20 -13.16 -1.22
N GLY A 99 -3.40 -14.47 -1.34
CA GLY A 99 -2.82 -15.46 -0.44
C GLY A 99 -1.31 -15.65 -0.63
N GLU A 100 -0.83 -15.64 -1.87
CA GLU A 100 0.58 -15.94 -2.21
C GLU A 100 1.40 -14.65 -2.44
N VAL A 101 2.16 -14.26 -1.42
CA VAL A 101 3.07 -13.10 -1.46
C VAL A 101 4.48 -13.52 -1.06
N PHE A 102 5.41 -13.40 -2.01
CA PHE A 102 6.84 -13.64 -1.81
C PHE A 102 7.52 -12.31 -1.51
N TRP A 103 8.30 -12.24 -0.43
CA TRP A 103 9.07 -11.05 -0.10
C TRP A 103 10.55 -11.41 -0.09
N VAL A 104 11.32 -10.72 -0.93
CA VAL A 104 12.76 -10.94 -1.10
C VAL A 104 13.52 -9.63 -1.01
N ASN A 105 14.73 -9.67 -0.46
CA ASN A 105 15.67 -8.55 -0.56
C ASN A 105 16.57 -8.70 -1.79
N SER A 106 16.83 -9.94 -2.21
CA SER A 106 17.77 -10.29 -3.26
C SER A 106 17.32 -11.46 -4.14
N LEU A 107 18.01 -11.66 -5.27
CA LEU A 107 17.88 -12.84 -6.11
C LEU A 107 18.24 -14.12 -5.36
N ALA A 108 19.20 -14.05 -4.43
CA ALA A 108 19.56 -15.19 -3.60
C ALA A 108 18.38 -15.64 -2.73
N ASP A 109 17.63 -14.69 -2.16
CA ASP A 109 16.42 -14.99 -1.40
C ASP A 109 15.35 -15.60 -2.29
N LEU A 110 15.14 -15.04 -3.49
CA LEU A 110 14.17 -15.58 -4.46
C LEU A 110 14.49 -17.01 -4.85
N LYS A 111 15.76 -17.36 -5.05
CA LYS A 111 16.17 -18.73 -5.39
C LYS A 111 15.86 -19.75 -4.29
N LYS A 112 15.75 -19.30 -3.03
CA LYS A 112 15.34 -20.15 -1.89
C LYS A 112 13.82 -20.32 -1.81
N GLN A 113 13.04 -19.44 -2.46
CA GLN A 113 11.59 -19.50 -2.48
C GLN A 113 11.09 -20.56 -3.47
N LYS A 114 10.04 -21.28 -3.08
CA LYS A 114 9.33 -22.21 -3.95
C LYS A 114 8.11 -21.52 -4.52
N LEU A 115 8.21 -21.02 -5.75
CA LEU A 115 7.08 -20.44 -6.50
C LEU A 115 6.14 -21.54 -7.03
N LYS A 116 5.62 -22.40 -6.15
CA LYS A 116 4.72 -23.49 -6.55
C LYS A 116 3.33 -22.92 -6.88
N ASN A 117 2.71 -23.43 -7.94
CA ASN A 117 1.33 -23.10 -8.35
C ASN A 117 1.09 -21.62 -8.70
N VAL A 118 2.14 -20.87 -9.07
CA VAL A 118 2.02 -19.50 -9.55
C VAL A 118 2.26 -19.47 -11.06
N LEU A 119 1.20 -19.33 -11.85
CA LEU A 119 1.31 -19.23 -13.31
C LEU A 119 1.69 -17.80 -13.71
N THR A 120 1.05 -16.81 -13.09
CA THR A 120 1.31 -15.39 -13.33
C THR A 120 1.84 -14.72 -12.07
N LEU A 121 3.10 -14.29 -12.08
CA LEU A 121 3.74 -13.61 -10.95
C LEU A 121 3.84 -12.10 -11.22
N GLY A 122 3.17 -11.29 -10.42
CA GLY A 122 3.35 -9.84 -10.41
C GLY A 122 4.62 -9.45 -9.66
N VAL A 123 5.37 -8.47 -10.15
CA VAL A 123 6.60 -8.01 -9.50
C VAL A 123 6.45 -6.54 -9.13
N VAL A 124 6.65 -6.23 -7.86
CA VAL A 124 6.66 -4.87 -7.33
C VAL A 124 7.89 -4.64 -6.47
N SER A 125 8.41 -3.42 -6.46
CA SER A 125 9.60 -3.07 -5.70
C SER A 125 9.38 -1.83 -4.84
N GLY A 126 9.96 -1.84 -3.65
CA GLY A 126 10.11 -0.64 -2.85
C GLY A 126 11.00 0.40 -3.55
N THR A 127 10.81 1.67 -3.26
CA THR A 127 11.64 2.78 -3.77
C THR A 127 13.12 2.63 -3.42
N SER A 128 13.43 2.00 -2.29
CA SER A 128 14.80 1.81 -1.80
C SER A 128 15.47 0.54 -2.34
N ALA A 129 14.79 -0.25 -3.18
CA ALA A 129 15.39 -1.44 -3.78
C ALA A 129 16.29 -1.02 -4.96
N PRO A 130 17.57 -1.44 -5.00
CA PRO A 130 18.49 -1.01 -6.05
C PRO A 130 18.08 -1.57 -7.42
N ASN A 131 18.13 -0.71 -8.44
CA ASN A 131 17.74 -1.06 -9.81
C ASN A 131 18.48 -2.27 -10.39
N TRP A 132 19.76 -2.45 -10.05
CA TRP A 132 20.54 -3.58 -10.53
C TRP A 132 20.03 -4.92 -9.97
N GLU A 133 19.52 -4.94 -8.74
CA GLU A 133 18.98 -6.14 -8.11
C GLU A 133 17.60 -6.49 -8.69
N ILE A 134 16.76 -5.48 -8.91
CA ILE A 134 15.47 -5.63 -9.60
C ILE A 134 15.70 -6.22 -11.01
N LYS A 135 16.70 -5.72 -11.76
CA LYS A 135 17.05 -6.24 -13.09
C LYS A 135 17.53 -7.69 -13.04
N LYS A 136 18.38 -8.05 -12.07
CA LYS A 136 18.85 -9.44 -11.88
C LYS A 136 17.69 -10.40 -11.64
N ILE A 137 16.77 -10.02 -10.75
CA ILE A 137 15.56 -10.80 -10.44
C ILE A 137 14.69 -10.97 -11.69
N LYS A 138 14.39 -9.87 -12.40
CA LYS A 138 13.60 -9.92 -13.64
C LYS A 138 14.23 -10.84 -14.70
N LYS A 139 15.54 -10.74 -14.91
CA LYS A 139 16.27 -11.59 -15.87
C LYS A 139 16.17 -13.07 -15.49
N TRP A 140 16.34 -13.39 -14.21
CA TRP A 140 16.25 -14.76 -13.73
C TRP A 140 14.83 -15.35 -13.89
N LEU A 141 13.79 -14.56 -13.58
CA LEU A 141 12.40 -14.98 -13.78
C LEU A 141 12.08 -15.23 -15.26
N GLY A 142 12.53 -14.35 -16.16
CA GLY A 142 12.32 -14.52 -17.61
C GLY A 142 13.05 -15.72 -18.20
N ALA A 143 14.20 -16.11 -17.64
CA ALA A 143 14.93 -17.30 -18.07
C ALA A 143 14.25 -18.63 -17.66
N LYS A 144 13.38 -18.61 -16.64
CA LYS A 144 12.64 -19.78 -16.14
C LYS A 144 11.29 -20.03 -16.83
N GLN A 145 10.81 -19.07 -17.62
CA GLN A 145 9.55 -19.17 -18.37
C GLN A 145 9.73 -19.75 -19.78
N LYS A 146 10.98 -20.04 -20.19
CA LYS A 146 11.29 -20.86 -21.36
C LYS A 146 11.45 -22.32 -20.93
#